data_AF-A0A317KH43-F1
#
_entry.id   AF-A0A317KH43-F1
#
_cell.length_a   1.000
_cell.length_b   1.000
_cell.length_c   1.000
_cell.angle_alpha   90.00
_cell.angle_beta   90.00
_cell.angle_gamma   90.00
#
_symmetry.space_group_name_H-M   'P 1'
#
loop_
_entity.id
_entity.type
_entity.pdbx_description
1 polymer ?
#
loop_
_entity_poly.entity_id
_entity_poly.type
_entity_poly.pdbx_seq_one_letter_code
_entity_poly.pdbx_strand_id
1 'polypeptide(L)'
;MSDLLTLRVRLAAPAEAVRRALTDPAELRAWLAEHAEVELPHRYAFWGRFTPEGDAPHQRLLHVDEHILRFAWLLGGVETTTEFEWTPEGESTILALRQSHFVFAEALDGSTVRGVLHTFWSLALANLNAYLEGRPLLPRTDFTSADLRGEVLIDAPTERVWQSLTDSEQASAWFGYPIGIEPWVGGRYAMGGFESGEAAKVIDLEPGRKMSVDWGPVGVSTWELAESEGKTRLTFVQSGFDEGNPPYAAWSGSVAGLSELRRYHEMADWQPIWLSVEMPANA
;
A
#
# COMPACT_ATOMS: atom_id res chain seq x y z
N MET A 1 15.77 4.30 -21.35
CA MET A 1 14.30 4.33 -21.19
C MET A 1 14.04 4.30 -19.70
N SER A 2 13.20 5.18 -19.16
CA SER A 2 13.12 5.37 -17.72
C SER A 2 12.20 4.33 -17.07
N ASP A 3 12.76 3.51 -16.19
CA ASP A 3 12.06 2.61 -15.27
C ASP A 3 11.41 3.46 -14.15
N LEU A 4 10.49 4.34 -14.54
CA LEU A 4 9.88 5.35 -13.67
C LEU A 4 8.45 4.95 -13.32
N LEU A 5 8.21 4.65 -12.05
CA LEU A 5 6.89 4.53 -11.46
C LEU A 5 6.39 5.93 -11.08
N THR A 6 5.15 6.27 -11.43
CA THR A 6 4.49 7.49 -10.92
C THR A 6 3.16 7.15 -10.26
N LEU A 7 3.01 7.55 -8.99
CA LEU A 7 1.76 7.46 -8.23
C LEU A 7 1.22 8.88 -8.03
N ARG A 8 -0.06 9.10 -8.31
CA ARG A 8 -0.74 10.37 -8.02
C ARG A 8 -1.90 10.16 -7.09
N VAL A 9 -1.93 10.89 -5.98
CA VAL A 9 -3.01 10.85 -5.00
C VAL A 9 -3.57 12.25 -4.71
N ARG A 10 -4.86 12.32 -4.40
CA ARG A 10 -5.49 13.49 -3.80
C ARG A 10 -5.59 13.30 -2.29
N LEU A 11 -4.98 14.22 -1.56
CA LEU A 11 -5.01 14.27 -0.10
C LEU A 11 -5.99 15.35 0.34
N ALA A 12 -6.93 15.00 1.21
CA ALA A 12 -7.93 15.94 1.76
C ALA A 12 -7.33 16.85 2.85
N ALA A 13 -6.20 17.50 2.54
CA ALA A 13 -5.47 18.39 3.41
C ALA A 13 -4.81 19.53 2.63
N PRO A 14 -4.63 20.71 3.25
CA PRO A 14 -3.95 21.83 2.62
C PRO A 14 -2.46 21.54 2.39
N ALA A 15 -1.88 22.17 1.38
CA ALA A 15 -0.49 21.89 0.95
C ALA A 15 0.54 22.12 2.06
N GLU A 16 0.29 23.06 2.99
CA GLU A 16 1.15 23.29 4.15
C GLU A 16 1.18 22.06 5.09
N ALA A 17 0.03 21.43 5.33
CA ALA A 17 -0.05 20.22 6.14
C ALA A 17 0.65 19.04 5.45
N VAL A 18 0.48 18.90 4.13
CA VAL A 18 1.18 17.85 3.35
C VAL A 18 2.69 18.07 3.39
N ARG A 19 3.15 19.30 3.16
CA ARG A 19 4.57 19.66 3.26
C ARG A 19 5.13 19.34 4.65
N ARG A 20 4.42 19.70 5.71
CA ARG A 20 4.83 19.40 7.09
C ARG A 20 4.90 17.89 7.33
N ALA A 21 3.90 17.13 6.91
CA ALA A 21 3.89 15.66 7.05
C ALA A 21 5.04 14.97 6.28
N LEU A 22 5.50 15.59 5.18
CA LEU A 22 6.63 15.11 4.38
C LEU A 22 8.01 15.59 4.89
N THR A 23 8.08 16.56 5.81
CA THR A 23 9.36 17.19 6.20
C THR A 23 9.60 17.27 7.70
N ASP A 24 8.59 17.06 8.54
CA ASP A 24 8.76 16.97 9.98
C ASP A 24 9.14 15.54 10.39
N PRO A 25 10.26 15.34 11.12
CA PRO A 25 10.73 14.01 11.47
C PRO A 25 9.82 13.27 12.45
N ALA A 26 9.04 13.96 13.28
CA ALA A 26 8.06 13.30 14.16
C ALA A 26 6.87 12.78 13.35
N GLU A 27 6.43 13.53 12.34
CA GLU A 27 5.34 13.10 11.46
C GLU A 27 5.75 11.94 10.55
N LEU A 28 6.95 11.99 9.96
CA LEU A 28 7.49 10.86 9.19
C LEU A 28 7.55 9.57 10.01
N ARG A 29 7.89 9.66 11.31
CA ARG A 29 7.87 8.50 12.22
C ARG A 29 6.46 7.97 12.49
N ALA A 30 5.46 8.84 12.40
CA ALA A 30 4.07 8.44 12.58
C ALA A 30 3.57 7.58 11.41
N TRP A 31 3.77 8.03 10.16
CA TRP A 31 3.12 7.40 9.00
C TRP A 31 4.06 6.61 8.07
N LEU A 32 5.35 6.95 7.98
CA LEU A 32 6.28 6.38 7.00
C LEU A 32 7.19 5.31 7.63
N ALA A 33 8.04 5.70 8.59
CA ALA A 33 9.16 4.88 9.04
C ALA A 33 9.23 4.76 10.57
N GLU A 34 10.13 3.92 11.08
CA GLU A 34 10.37 3.81 12.53
C GLU A 34 11.27 4.93 13.03
N HIS A 35 12.27 5.28 12.24
CA HIS A 35 13.20 6.37 12.50
C HIS A 35 13.20 7.34 11.33
N ALA A 36 13.34 8.63 11.64
CA ALA A 36 13.50 9.68 10.64
C ALA A 36 14.31 10.83 11.23
N GLU A 37 15.14 11.43 10.39
CA GLU A 37 15.92 12.63 10.67
C GLU A 37 15.81 13.59 9.49
N VAL A 38 15.42 14.82 9.78
CA VAL A 38 15.26 15.87 8.77
C VAL A 38 15.92 17.15 9.27
N GLU A 39 16.89 17.63 8.51
CA GLU A 39 17.61 18.89 8.73
C GLU A 39 17.78 19.57 7.37
N LEU A 40 16.73 20.20 6.85
CA LEU A 40 16.76 20.79 5.52
C LEU A 40 17.70 22.02 5.47
N PRO A 41 18.43 22.24 4.36
CA PRO A 41 18.45 21.44 3.12
C PRO A 41 19.55 20.36 3.11
N HIS A 42 20.04 19.92 4.28
CA HIS A 42 21.24 19.09 4.40
C HIS A 42 20.95 17.60 4.54
N ARG A 43 19.86 17.23 5.23
CA ARG A 43 19.56 15.85 5.60
C ARG A 43 18.08 15.55 5.45
N TYR A 44 17.80 14.41 4.83
CA TYR A 44 16.50 13.77 4.78
C TYR A 44 16.73 12.27 4.78
N ALA A 45 16.48 11.61 5.91
CA ALA A 45 16.80 10.21 6.10
C ALA A 45 15.72 9.50 6.92
N PHE A 46 15.43 8.26 6.57
CA PHE A 46 14.48 7.39 7.29
C PHE A 46 14.91 5.92 7.18
N TRP A 47 14.68 5.17 8.26
CA TRP A 47 15.09 3.78 8.37
C TRP A 47 14.29 3.05 9.46
N GLY A 48 14.72 1.83 9.75
CA GLY A 48 14.12 0.89 10.68
C GLY A 48 13.25 -0.15 9.97
N ARG A 49 12.58 -0.99 10.75
CA ARG A 49 11.97 -2.23 10.24
C ARG A 49 10.85 -2.03 9.22
N PHE A 50 10.26 -0.83 9.18
CA PHE A 50 9.23 -0.47 8.21
C PHE A 50 9.76 0.11 6.90
N THR A 51 11.08 0.08 6.69
CA THR A 51 11.74 0.61 5.50
C THR A 51 12.51 -0.51 4.79
N PRO A 52 12.37 -0.68 3.46
CA PRO A 52 13.20 -1.60 2.67
C PRO A 52 14.69 -1.33 2.88
N GLU A 53 15.47 -2.37 3.20
CA GLU A 53 16.88 -2.23 3.62
C GLU A 53 17.06 -1.16 4.71
N GLY A 54 16.17 -1.15 5.70
CA GLY A 54 16.12 -0.14 6.75
C GLY A 54 17.08 -0.35 7.92
N ASP A 55 18.12 -1.18 7.80
CA ASP A 55 19.11 -1.37 8.88
C ASP A 55 19.92 -0.09 9.17
N ALA A 56 20.03 0.80 8.18
CA ALA A 56 20.62 2.12 8.28
C ALA A 56 19.90 3.13 7.37
N PRO A 57 20.13 4.44 7.54
CA PRO A 57 19.67 5.43 6.57
C PRO A 57 20.47 5.32 5.27
N HIS A 58 19.77 5.16 4.15
CA HIS A 58 20.35 5.05 2.81
C HIS A 58 19.96 6.19 1.86
N GLN A 59 19.36 7.25 2.40
CA GLN A 59 18.89 8.39 1.63
C GLN A 59 19.91 9.52 1.59
N ARG A 60 19.96 10.21 0.45
CA ARG A 60 20.72 11.44 0.26
C ARG A 60 19.81 12.48 -0.38
N LEU A 61 19.54 13.56 0.36
CA LEU A 61 18.71 14.66 -0.13
C LEU A 61 19.33 15.26 -1.40
N LEU A 62 18.52 15.40 -2.46
CA LEU A 62 18.94 15.96 -3.75
C LEU A 62 18.37 17.36 -3.97
N HIS A 63 17.12 17.57 -3.58
CA HIS A 63 16.41 18.82 -3.79
C HIS A 63 15.28 18.99 -2.77
N VAL A 64 15.07 20.22 -2.31
CA VAL A 64 13.89 20.59 -1.53
C VAL A 64 13.54 22.05 -1.78
N ASP A 65 12.27 22.32 -2.05
CA ASP A 65 11.71 23.67 -2.12
C ASP A 65 10.27 23.70 -1.57
N GLU A 66 9.46 24.69 -1.97
CA GLU A 66 8.08 24.85 -1.50
C GLU A 66 7.10 23.80 -2.05
N HIS A 67 7.45 23.09 -3.13
CA HIS A 67 6.57 22.15 -3.84
C HIS A 67 7.19 20.79 -4.11
N ILE A 68 8.51 20.66 -4.02
CA ILE A 68 9.25 19.44 -4.39
C ILE A 68 10.17 19.02 -3.25
N LEU A 69 10.20 17.71 -2.98
CA LEU A 69 11.20 17.03 -2.18
C LEU A 69 11.73 15.83 -2.99
N ARG A 70 13.03 15.81 -3.28
CA ARG A 70 13.69 14.72 -4.02
C ARG A 70 14.89 14.21 -3.28
N PHE A 71 15.03 12.89 -3.17
CA PHE A 71 16.19 12.24 -2.58
C PHE A 71 16.64 11.04 -3.43
N ALA A 72 17.93 10.73 -3.35
CA ALA A 72 18.46 9.46 -3.81
C ALA A 72 18.34 8.43 -2.68
N TRP A 73 18.18 7.15 -3.02
CA TRP A 73 18.07 6.06 -2.06
C TRP A 73 18.76 4.80 -2.61
N LEU A 74 19.80 4.33 -1.92
CA LEU A 74 20.52 3.11 -2.29
C LEU A 74 19.68 1.88 -1.90
N LEU A 75 19.35 1.04 -2.88
CA LEU A 75 18.53 -0.16 -2.70
C LEU A 75 19.06 -1.31 -3.56
N GLY A 76 19.43 -2.42 -2.94
CA GLY A 76 20.02 -3.57 -3.62
C GLY A 76 21.28 -3.18 -4.40
N GLY A 77 22.10 -2.28 -3.83
CA GLY A 77 23.33 -1.76 -4.43
C GLY A 77 23.13 -0.76 -5.59
N VAL A 78 21.89 -0.36 -5.89
CA VAL A 78 21.57 0.60 -6.97
C VAL A 78 21.08 1.92 -6.36
N GLU A 79 21.66 3.04 -6.78
CA GLU A 79 21.17 4.37 -6.38
C GLU A 79 19.89 4.69 -7.17
N THR A 80 18.75 4.64 -6.48
CA THR A 80 17.45 5.03 -7.01
C THR A 80 17.13 6.47 -6.62
N THR A 81 16.05 7.04 -7.17
CA THR A 81 15.55 8.36 -6.80
C THR A 81 14.05 8.32 -6.53
N THR A 82 13.64 9.03 -5.48
CA THR A 82 12.24 9.30 -5.17
C THR A 82 12.02 10.81 -5.17
N GLU A 83 10.93 11.24 -5.79
CA GLU A 83 10.46 12.62 -5.77
C GLU A 83 9.02 12.67 -5.27
N PHE A 84 8.76 13.57 -4.35
CA PHE A 84 7.43 14.06 -4.01
C PHE A 84 7.27 15.45 -4.62
N GLU A 85 6.19 15.66 -5.37
CA GLU A 85 5.75 16.96 -5.87
C GLU A 85 4.31 17.18 -5.40
N TRP A 86 4.03 18.28 -4.70
CA TRP A 86 2.69 18.59 -4.21
C TRP A 86 2.16 19.92 -4.76
N THR A 87 0.92 19.86 -5.27
CA THR A 87 0.23 20.99 -5.88
C THR A 87 -1.06 21.28 -5.12
N PRO A 88 -1.26 22.50 -4.60
CA PRO A 88 -2.52 22.89 -3.96
C PRO A 88 -3.70 22.82 -4.93
N GLU A 89 -4.83 22.26 -4.49
CA GLU A 89 -6.10 22.18 -5.21
C GLU A 89 -7.24 22.55 -4.24
N GLY A 90 -7.47 23.85 -4.04
CA GLY A 90 -8.42 24.36 -3.05
C GLY A 90 -8.00 23.97 -1.63
N GLU A 91 -8.89 23.29 -0.90
CA GLU A 91 -8.63 22.74 0.44
C GLU A 91 -7.91 21.37 0.40
N SER A 92 -7.66 20.85 -0.79
CA SER A 92 -6.97 19.57 -1.00
C SER A 92 -5.61 19.77 -1.65
N THR A 93 -4.83 18.70 -1.73
CA THR A 93 -3.50 18.70 -2.35
C THR A 93 -3.36 17.49 -3.25
N ILE A 94 -2.89 17.69 -4.48
CA ILE A 94 -2.46 16.60 -5.34
C ILE A 94 -1.00 16.33 -5.04
N LEU A 95 -0.67 15.10 -4.63
CA LEU A 95 0.70 14.64 -4.41
C LEU A 95 1.06 13.64 -5.52
N ALA A 96 2.11 13.97 -6.30
CA ALA A 96 2.74 13.08 -7.24
C ALA A 96 4.02 12.51 -6.63
N LEU A 97 4.12 11.18 -6.56
CA LEU A 97 5.33 10.46 -6.19
C LEU A 97 5.93 9.83 -7.44
N ARG A 98 7.21 10.10 -7.70
CA ARG A 98 7.96 9.48 -8.81
C ARG A 98 9.14 8.68 -8.26
N GLN A 99 9.18 7.39 -8.59
CA GLN A 99 10.22 6.47 -8.17
C GLN A 99 10.96 5.92 -9.40
N SER A 100 12.27 6.12 -9.48
CA SER A 100 13.08 5.52 -10.54
C SER A 100 13.52 4.09 -10.21
N HIS A 101 13.99 3.37 -11.23
CA HIS A 101 14.51 2.01 -11.14
C HIS A 101 13.50 1.00 -10.59
N PHE A 102 12.22 1.22 -10.89
CA PHE A 102 11.18 0.23 -10.64
C PHE A 102 10.99 -0.63 -11.90
N VAL A 103 11.18 -1.95 -11.77
CA VAL A 103 10.99 -2.92 -12.86
C VAL A 103 9.92 -3.91 -12.42
N PHE A 104 8.83 -4.01 -13.17
CA PHE A 104 7.68 -4.84 -12.76
C PHE A 104 8.02 -6.33 -12.65
N ALA A 105 8.88 -6.85 -13.53
CA ALA A 105 9.34 -8.24 -13.45
C ALA A 105 10.03 -8.55 -12.11
N GLU A 106 10.84 -7.62 -11.58
CA GLU A 106 11.48 -7.76 -10.27
C GLU A 106 10.46 -7.78 -9.11
N ALA A 107 9.29 -7.15 -9.29
CA ALA A 107 8.20 -7.18 -8.33
C ALA A 107 7.46 -8.53 -8.31
N LEU A 108 7.43 -9.24 -9.45
CA LEU A 108 6.76 -10.54 -9.58
C LEU A 108 7.63 -11.69 -9.07
N ASP A 109 8.94 -11.67 -9.37
CA ASP A 109 9.84 -12.75 -8.96
C ASP A 109 10.53 -12.52 -7.61
N GLY A 110 10.45 -11.29 -7.06
CA GLY A 110 11.06 -10.94 -5.77
C GLY A 110 12.59 -10.98 -5.81
N SER A 111 13.21 -10.87 -6.98
CA SER A 111 14.65 -10.99 -7.17
C SER A 111 15.46 -9.87 -6.51
N THR A 112 14.83 -8.71 -6.26
CA THR A 112 15.49 -7.55 -5.64
C THR A 112 14.54 -6.82 -4.71
N VAL A 113 15.09 -6.13 -3.71
CA VAL A 113 14.31 -5.27 -2.80
C VAL A 113 13.53 -4.18 -3.55
N ARG A 114 13.98 -3.75 -4.74
CA ARG A 114 13.29 -2.71 -5.51
C ARG A 114 11.93 -3.17 -6.03
N GLY A 115 11.69 -4.48 -6.14
CA GLY A 115 10.39 -5.04 -6.50
C GLY A 115 9.27 -4.61 -5.55
N VAL A 116 9.57 -4.29 -4.29
CA VAL A 116 8.56 -3.84 -3.31
C VAL A 116 8.19 -2.37 -3.45
N LEU A 117 8.94 -1.57 -4.23
CA LEU A 117 8.83 -0.10 -4.18
C LEU A 117 7.45 0.42 -4.57
N HIS A 118 6.78 -0.22 -5.52
CA HIS A 118 5.42 0.15 -5.87
C HIS A 118 4.49 0.01 -4.67
N THR A 119 4.42 -1.19 -4.07
CA THR A 119 3.45 -1.46 -3.01
C THR A 119 3.86 -0.86 -1.67
N PHE A 120 5.16 -0.69 -1.41
CA PHE A 120 5.69 0.10 -0.30
C PHE A 120 5.18 1.54 -0.37
N TRP A 121 5.36 2.21 -1.51
CA TRP A 121 4.90 3.58 -1.67
C TRP A 121 3.37 3.69 -1.67
N SER A 122 2.66 2.71 -2.24
CA SER A 122 1.19 2.67 -2.17
C SER A 122 0.69 2.60 -0.72
N LEU A 123 1.29 1.73 0.11
CA LEU A 123 0.96 1.64 1.53
C LEU A 123 1.34 2.92 2.29
N ALA A 124 2.52 3.47 2.02
CA ALA A 124 2.99 4.70 2.66
C ALA A 124 2.08 5.89 2.33
N LEU A 125 1.65 6.06 1.08
CA LEU A 125 0.72 7.13 0.68
C LEU A 125 -0.67 6.93 1.27
N ALA A 126 -1.16 5.70 1.37
CA ALA A 126 -2.41 5.39 2.07
C ALA A 126 -2.34 5.77 3.57
N ASN A 127 -1.20 5.51 4.22
CA ASN A 127 -0.95 5.91 5.61
C ASN A 127 -0.78 7.42 5.77
N LEU A 128 -0.11 8.11 4.83
CA LEU A 128 -0.04 9.57 4.81
C LEU A 128 -1.45 10.18 4.75
N ASN A 129 -2.32 9.66 3.87
CA ASN A 129 -3.70 10.12 3.79
C ASN A 129 -4.46 9.88 5.10
N ALA A 130 -4.38 8.67 5.66
CA ALA A 130 -5.02 8.35 6.94
C ALA A 130 -4.51 9.27 8.08
N TYR A 131 -3.21 9.51 8.13
CA TYR A 131 -2.59 10.42 9.09
C TYR A 131 -3.12 11.85 8.97
N LEU A 132 -3.17 12.39 7.75
CA LEU A 132 -3.69 13.74 7.49
C LEU A 132 -5.19 13.89 7.83
N GLU A 133 -5.96 12.81 7.68
CA GLU A 133 -7.39 12.77 8.07
C GLU A 133 -7.61 12.48 9.56
N GLY A 134 -6.54 12.25 10.35
CA GLY A 134 -6.64 11.87 11.76
C GLY A 134 -7.25 10.48 11.98
N ARG A 135 -7.16 9.59 10.99
CA ARG A 135 -7.67 8.22 11.03
C ARG A 135 -6.61 7.22 11.52
N PRO A 136 -7.02 6.06 12.06
CA PRO A 136 -6.08 4.98 12.35
C PRO A 136 -5.30 4.56 11.10
N LEU A 137 -3.99 4.38 11.26
CA LEU A 137 -3.12 3.91 10.18
C LEU A 137 -3.33 2.42 9.89
N LEU A 138 -2.95 2.01 8.68
CA LEU A 138 -2.80 0.61 8.32
C LEU A 138 -1.54 0.02 8.99
N PRO A 139 -1.52 -1.30 9.23
CA PRO A 139 -0.29 -1.97 9.63
C PRO A 139 0.79 -1.76 8.56
N ARG A 140 1.95 -1.25 8.96
CA ARG A 140 3.12 -1.11 8.08
C ARG A 140 3.79 -2.47 7.90
N THR A 141 4.38 -2.70 6.74
CA THR A 141 5.17 -3.89 6.46
C THR A 141 6.43 -3.90 7.30
N ASP A 142 6.57 -4.91 8.18
CA ASP A 142 7.81 -5.17 8.90
C ASP A 142 8.73 -6.03 8.00
N PHE A 143 9.71 -5.40 7.36
CA PHE A 143 10.68 -6.03 6.45
C PHE A 143 11.71 -6.92 7.18
N THR A 144 11.56 -7.12 8.49
CA THR A 144 12.41 -8.00 9.31
C THR A 144 11.65 -9.20 9.87
N SER A 145 10.36 -9.33 9.53
CA SER A 145 9.47 -10.37 10.06
C SER A 145 8.86 -11.22 8.94
N ALA A 146 8.65 -12.50 9.22
CA ALA A 146 7.81 -13.39 8.42
C ALA A 146 6.36 -13.47 8.98
N ASP A 147 6.08 -12.84 10.12
CA ASP A 147 4.70 -12.71 10.64
C ASP A 147 3.97 -11.57 9.91
N LEU A 148 3.30 -11.94 8.82
CA LEU A 148 2.54 -11.03 7.97
C LEU A 148 1.07 -11.05 8.37
N ARG A 149 0.76 -10.33 9.45
CA ARG A 149 -0.59 -10.17 10.01
C ARG A 149 -0.91 -8.71 10.27
N GLY A 150 -2.16 -8.33 10.02
CA GLY A 150 -2.62 -6.96 10.12
C GLY A 150 -4.11 -6.89 10.44
N GLU A 151 -4.52 -5.88 11.20
CA GLU A 151 -5.92 -5.67 11.55
C GLU A 151 -6.35 -4.25 11.18
N VAL A 152 -7.57 -4.13 10.68
CA VAL A 152 -8.26 -2.86 10.46
C VAL A 152 -9.68 -2.94 10.99
N LEU A 153 -10.12 -1.87 11.65
CA LEU A 153 -11.50 -1.68 12.06
C LEU A 153 -12.21 -0.85 10.99
N ILE A 154 -13.35 -1.34 10.51
CA ILE A 154 -14.16 -0.71 9.48
C ILE A 154 -15.52 -0.38 10.09
N ASP A 155 -15.93 0.89 10.02
CA ASP A 155 -17.22 1.37 10.54
C ASP A 155 -18.40 0.97 9.63
N ALA A 156 -18.60 -0.33 9.47
CA ALA A 156 -19.73 -0.93 8.76
C ALA A 156 -20.07 -2.33 9.30
N PRO A 157 -21.33 -2.79 9.14
CA PRO A 157 -21.74 -4.14 9.47
C PRO A 157 -20.97 -5.20 8.69
N THR A 158 -20.72 -6.34 9.33
CA THR A 158 -19.92 -7.44 8.79
C THR A 158 -20.47 -7.99 7.48
N GLU A 159 -21.80 -8.00 7.32
CA GLU A 159 -22.46 -8.44 6.08
C GLU A 159 -22.09 -7.55 4.89
N ARG A 160 -21.99 -6.22 5.10
CA ARG A 160 -21.61 -5.27 4.05
C ARG A 160 -20.14 -5.40 3.68
N VAL A 161 -19.27 -5.53 4.69
CA VAL A 161 -17.83 -5.73 4.47
C VAL A 161 -17.61 -7.06 3.73
N TRP A 162 -18.25 -8.14 4.16
CA TRP A 162 -18.20 -9.44 3.49
C TRP A 162 -18.64 -9.38 2.04
N GLN A 163 -19.77 -8.72 1.77
CA GLN A 163 -20.25 -8.55 0.39
C GLN A 163 -19.21 -7.82 -0.46
N SER A 164 -18.63 -6.72 0.03
CA SER A 164 -17.62 -5.96 -0.73
C SER A 164 -16.31 -6.71 -0.97
N LEU A 165 -15.99 -7.72 -0.15
CA LEU A 165 -14.80 -8.55 -0.31
C LEU A 165 -14.99 -9.71 -1.29
N THR A 166 -16.24 -10.15 -1.50
CA THR A 166 -16.56 -11.38 -2.24
C THR A 166 -17.31 -11.14 -3.55
N ASP A 167 -17.91 -9.96 -3.70
CA ASP A 167 -18.55 -9.52 -4.92
C ASP A 167 -17.54 -8.86 -5.86
N SER A 168 -17.47 -9.32 -7.12
CA SER A 168 -16.48 -8.86 -8.09
C SER A 168 -16.62 -7.37 -8.43
N GLU A 169 -17.85 -6.86 -8.53
CA GLU A 169 -18.11 -5.47 -8.88
C GLU A 169 -17.69 -4.54 -7.75
N GLN A 170 -18.09 -4.85 -6.51
CA GLN A 170 -17.69 -4.07 -5.35
C GLN A 170 -16.19 -4.16 -5.08
N ALA A 171 -15.60 -5.36 -5.16
CA ALA A 171 -14.16 -5.55 -5.04
C ALA A 171 -13.39 -4.72 -6.07
N SER A 172 -13.83 -4.75 -7.33
CA SER A 172 -13.23 -3.92 -8.38
C SER A 172 -13.36 -2.43 -8.10
N ALA A 173 -14.51 -1.99 -7.58
CA ALA A 173 -14.78 -0.60 -7.28
C ALA A 173 -13.79 -0.05 -6.24
N TRP A 174 -13.73 -0.63 -5.04
CA TRP A 174 -12.86 -0.09 -3.98
C TRP A 174 -11.38 -0.40 -4.22
N PHE A 175 -11.04 -1.48 -4.93
CA PHE A 175 -9.65 -1.81 -5.24
C PHE A 175 -9.07 -0.94 -6.38
N GLY A 176 -9.92 -0.41 -7.27
CA GLY A 176 -9.51 0.47 -8.37
C GLY A 176 -8.93 -0.27 -9.59
N TYR A 177 -8.99 -1.61 -9.60
CA TYR A 177 -8.64 -2.48 -10.74
C TYR A 177 -9.65 -3.61 -10.86
N PRO A 178 -9.82 -4.23 -12.04
CA PRO A 178 -10.72 -5.37 -12.19
C PRO A 178 -10.35 -6.54 -11.27
N ILE A 179 -11.31 -7.04 -10.51
CA ILE A 179 -11.20 -8.23 -9.66
C ILE A 179 -12.29 -9.22 -10.06
N GLY A 180 -11.90 -10.45 -10.39
CA GLY A 180 -12.83 -11.56 -10.64
C GLY A 180 -12.85 -12.51 -9.46
N ILE A 181 -14.02 -12.74 -8.87
CA ILE A 181 -14.19 -13.60 -7.68
C ILE A 181 -15.29 -14.62 -7.92
N GLU A 182 -14.95 -15.89 -7.72
CA GLU A 182 -15.87 -17.01 -7.58
C GLU A 182 -15.91 -17.41 -6.10
N PRO A 183 -16.84 -16.88 -5.28
CA PRO A 183 -16.78 -16.97 -3.82
C PRO A 183 -17.29 -18.32 -3.30
N TRP A 184 -16.64 -19.41 -3.71
CA TRP A 184 -16.85 -20.77 -3.22
C TRP A 184 -15.51 -21.53 -3.19
N VAL A 185 -15.40 -22.54 -2.32
CA VAL A 185 -14.20 -23.37 -2.26
C VAL A 185 -13.94 -24.04 -3.61
N GLY A 186 -12.73 -23.87 -4.13
CA GLY A 186 -12.32 -24.30 -5.46
C GLY A 186 -12.54 -23.27 -6.57
N GLY A 187 -13.23 -22.16 -6.29
CA GLY A 187 -13.40 -21.04 -7.20
C GLY A 187 -12.13 -20.24 -7.43
N ARG A 188 -12.15 -19.40 -8.46
CA ARG A 188 -11.06 -18.52 -8.89
C ARG A 188 -11.11 -17.15 -8.20
N TYR A 189 -9.95 -16.60 -7.89
CA TYR A 189 -9.74 -15.21 -7.50
C TYR A 189 -8.69 -14.60 -8.44
N ALA A 190 -9.10 -13.66 -9.30
CA ALA A 190 -8.26 -13.11 -10.36
C ALA A 190 -8.07 -11.60 -10.19
N MET A 191 -6.84 -11.18 -9.89
CA MET A 191 -6.45 -9.77 -9.98
C MET A 191 -6.21 -9.43 -11.46
N GLY A 192 -6.95 -8.45 -11.97
CA GLY A 192 -7.07 -8.19 -13.41
C GLY A 192 -8.33 -8.76 -14.06
N GLY A 193 -9.21 -9.42 -13.28
CA GLY A 193 -10.44 -10.04 -13.77
C GLY A 193 -10.22 -11.40 -14.46
N PHE A 194 -11.28 -12.17 -14.70
CA PHE A 194 -11.12 -13.53 -15.27
C PHE A 194 -10.53 -13.58 -16.68
N GLU A 195 -10.60 -12.47 -17.41
CA GLU A 195 -10.06 -12.34 -18.77
C GLU A 195 -8.52 -12.21 -18.77
N SER A 196 -7.88 -11.92 -17.63
CA SER A 196 -6.41 -11.85 -17.53
C SER A 196 -5.73 -13.21 -17.59
N GLY A 197 -6.49 -14.30 -17.45
CA GLY A 197 -6.02 -15.69 -17.56
C GLY A 197 -5.39 -16.27 -16.29
N GLU A 198 -4.71 -15.46 -15.47
CA GLU A 198 -4.14 -15.90 -14.19
C GLU A 198 -5.14 -15.72 -13.05
N ALA A 199 -5.37 -16.78 -12.28
CA ALA A 199 -6.24 -16.75 -11.12
C ALA A 199 -5.70 -17.63 -9.99
N ALA A 200 -5.69 -17.07 -8.80
CA ALA A 200 -5.51 -17.80 -7.56
C ALA A 200 -6.76 -18.62 -7.21
N LYS A 201 -6.64 -19.51 -6.23
CA LYS A 201 -7.72 -20.44 -5.87
C LYS A 201 -8.27 -20.14 -4.49
N VAL A 202 -9.59 -20.02 -4.37
CA VAL A 202 -10.26 -20.00 -3.06
C VAL A 202 -10.17 -21.39 -2.45
N ILE A 203 -9.49 -21.53 -1.31
CA ILE A 203 -9.24 -22.82 -0.66
C ILE A 203 -10.04 -23.03 0.64
N ASP A 204 -10.51 -21.94 1.25
CA ASP A 204 -11.37 -21.96 2.42
C ASP A 204 -12.34 -20.78 2.36
N LEU A 205 -13.60 -21.01 2.69
CA LEU A 205 -14.63 -19.98 2.64
C LEU A 205 -15.75 -20.29 3.63
N GLU A 206 -15.93 -19.38 4.59
CA GLU A 206 -17.01 -19.38 5.56
C GLU A 206 -17.79 -18.06 5.39
N PRO A 207 -18.98 -18.11 4.77
CA PRO A 207 -19.75 -16.91 4.45
C PRO A 207 -19.94 -15.98 5.66
N GLY A 208 -19.66 -14.70 5.47
CA GLY A 208 -19.73 -13.67 6.51
C GLY A 208 -18.57 -13.65 7.49
N ARG A 209 -17.61 -14.58 7.40
CA ARG A 209 -16.59 -14.77 8.44
C ARG A 209 -15.17 -14.90 7.90
N LYS A 210 -14.92 -15.71 6.88
CA LYS A 210 -13.56 -16.04 6.46
C LYS A 210 -13.46 -16.38 4.99
N MET A 211 -12.42 -15.89 4.32
CA MET A 211 -12.02 -16.33 2.98
C MET A 211 -10.51 -16.53 2.95
N SER A 212 -10.05 -17.64 2.39
CA SER A 212 -8.62 -17.90 2.14
C SER A 212 -8.37 -18.20 0.67
N VAL A 213 -7.38 -17.54 0.09
CA VAL A 213 -7.00 -17.62 -1.31
C VAL A 213 -5.54 -18.04 -1.42
N ASP A 214 -5.28 -19.09 -2.17
CA ASP A 214 -3.95 -19.64 -2.44
C ASP A 214 -3.38 -19.06 -3.74
N TRP A 215 -2.26 -18.33 -3.60
CA TRP A 215 -1.51 -17.67 -4.67
C TRP A 215 -0.26 -18.46 -5.09
N GLY A 216 -0.17 -19.75 -4.71
CA GLY A 216 0.98 -20.60 -5.02
C GLY A 216 2.22 -20.15 -4.25
N PRO A 217 3.37 -19.83 -4.90
CA PRO A 217 4.60 -19.46 -4.21
C PRO A 217 4.49 -18.24 -3.28
N VAL A 218 3.57 -17.32 -3.58
CA VAL A 218 3.28 -16.14 -2.73
C VAL A 218 2.56 -16.53 -1.43
N GLY A 219 2.05 -17.76 -1.35
CA GLY A 219 1.36 -18.31 -0.20
C GLY A 219 -0.13 -18.02 -0.18
N VAL A 220 -0.73 -18.18 0.99
CA VAL A 220 -2.16 -18.05 1.25
C VAL A 220 -2.46 -16.71 1.91
N SER A 221 -3.35 -15.93 1.29
CA SER A 221 -3.96 -14.76 1.90
C SER A 221 -5.27 -15.13 2.57
N THR A 222 -5.47 -14.74 3.82
CA THR A 222 -6.68 -15.00 4.59
C THR A 222 -7.27 -13.70 5.12
N TRP A 223 -8.55 -13.47 4.84
CA TRP A 223 -9.37 -12.41 5.44
C TRP A 223 -10.31 -13.04 6.47
N GLU A 224 -10.26 -12.55 7.71
CA GLU A 224 -11.18 -12.95 8.79
C GLU A 224 -11.95 -11.73 9.29
N LEU A 225 -13.27 -11.84 9.34
CA LEU A 225 -14.17 -10.82 9.83
C LEU A 225 -14.73 -11.22 11.19
N ALA A 226 -14.71 -10.26 12.12
CA ALA A 226 -15.37 -10.37 13.42
C ALA A 226 -16.16 -9.11 13.70
N GLU A 227 -17.36 -9.27 14.24
CA GLU A 227 -18.17 -8.15 14.75
C GLU A 227 -17.46 -7.50 15.94
N SER A 228 -17.53 -6.17 16.01
CA SER A 228 -16.88 -5.38 17.05
C SER A 228 -17.67 -4.09 17.28
N GLU A 229 -18.64 -4.10 18.19
CA GLU A 229 -19.41 -2.92 18.60
C GLU A 229 -20.17 -2.26 17.42
N GLY A 230 -20.80 -3.07 16.57
CA GLY A 230 -21.49 -2.61 15.36
C GLY A 230 -20.56 -2.27 14.18
N LYS A 231 -19.24 -2.41 14.37
CA LYS A 231 -18.20 -2.32 13.34
C LYS A 231 -17.69 -3.70 12.97
N THR A 232 -16.83 -3.76 11.97
CA THR A 232 -16.18 -5.00 11.54
C THR A 232 -14.68 -4.90 11.77
N ARG A 233 -14.13 -5.82 12.56
CA ARG A 233 -12.69 -6.07 12.63
C ARG A 233 -12.34 -7.03 11.49
N LEU A 234 -11.57 -6.55 10.53
CA LEU A 234 -10.98 -7.36 9.48
C LEU A 234 -9.53 -7.64 9.87
N THR A 235 -9.21 -8.93 10.00
CA THR A 235 -7.84 -9.41 10.09
C THR A 235 -7.40 -9.93 8.73
N PHE A 236 -6.27 -9.44 8.24
CA PHE A 236 -5.61 -9.94 7.04
C PHE A 236 -4.32 -10.66 7.44
N VAL A 237 -4.12 -11.87 6.91
CA VAL A 237 -2.93 -12.70 7.15
C VAL A 237 -2.39 -13.20 5.82
N GLN A 238 -1.09 -13.09 5.62
CA GLN A 238 -0.36 -13.81 4.56
C GLN A 238 0.44 -14.93 5.24
N SER A 239 0.36 -16.15 4.72
CA SER A 239 1.03 -17.33 5.31
C SER A 239 1.39 -18.37 4.24
N GLY A 240 2.07 -19.45 4.60
CA GLY A 240 2.33 -20.57 3.68
C GLY A 240 3.33 -20.28 2.55
N PHE A 241 4.11 -19.20 2.69
CA PHE A 241 5.21 -18.83 1.80
C PHE A 241 6.56 -19.27 2.38
N ASP A 242 7.64 -19.11 1.61
CA ASP A 242 9.01 -19.29 2.12
C ASP A 242 9.38 -18.16 3.08
N GLU A 243 9.48 -18.46 4.38
CA GLU A 243 9.84 -17.46 5.41
C GLU A 243 11.25 -16.85 5.22
N GLY A 244 12.13 -17.51 4.45
CA GLY A 244 13.42 -16.95 4.06
C GLY A 244 13.34 -15.89 2.95
N ASN A 245 12.21 -15.84 2.25
CA ASN A 245 11.90 -14.83 1.22
C ASN A 245 10.42 -14.39 1.33
N PRO A 246 10.03 -13.65 2.39
CA PRO A 246 8.65 -13.28 2.60
C PRO A 246 8.10 -12.41 1.45
N PRO A 247 6.84 -12.58 1.05
CA PRO A 247 6.24 -11.88 -0.09
C PRO A 247 5.82 -10.44 0.29
N TYR A 248 6.78 -9.62 0.72
CA TYR A 248 6.54 -8.26 1.21
C TYR A 248 5.82 -7.38 0.19
N ALA A 249 6.10 -7.56 -1.11
CA ALA A 249 5.43 -6.81 -2.16
C ALA A 249 3.91 -7.10 -2.19
N ALA A 250 3.53 -8.38 -2.18
CA ALA A 250 2.13 -8.80 -2.19
C ALA A 250 1.41 -8.35 -0.91
N TRP A 251 2.03 -8.60 0.25
CA TRP A 251 1.52 -8.15 1.55
C TRP A 251 1.26 -6.64 1.58
N SER A 252 2.26 -5.83 1.24
CA SER A 252 2.13 -4.36 1.26
C SER A 252 1.03 -3.88 0.32
N GLY A 253 0.87 -4.52 -0.84
CA GLY A 253 -0.14 -4.17 -1.83
C GLY A 253 -1.55 -4.47 -1.35
N SER A 254 -1.77 -5.67 -0.79
CA SER A 254 -3.06 -6.05 -0.22
C SER A 254 -3.44 -5.14 0.94
N VAL A 255 -2.51 -4.86 1.86
CA VAL A 255 -2.77 -3.99 3.00
C VAL A 255 -3.05 -2.55 2.56
N ALA A 256 -2.31 -2.01 1.57
CA ALA A 256 -2.57 -0.69 1.01
C ALA A 256 -4.02 -0.56 0.50
N GLY A 257 -4.52 -1.59 -0.20
CA GLY A 257 -5.91 -1.64 -0.69
C GLY A 257 -6.96 -1.60 0.41
N LEU A 258 -6.66 -2.10 1.62
CA LEU A 258 -7.59 -2.05 2.76
C LEU A 258 -7.92 -0.61 3.20
N SER A 259 -7.08 0.37 2.85
CA SER A 259 -7.41 1.79 3.08
C SER A 259 -8.66 2.20 2.30
N GLU A 260 -8.73 1.84 1.01
CA GLU A 260 -9.88 2.18 0.17
C GLU A 260 -11.09 1.32 0.51
N LEU A 261 -10.93 0.05 0.86
CA LEU A 261 -12.03 -0.76 1.40
C LEU A 261 -12.67 -0.07 2.61
N ARG A 262 -11.85 0.40 3.57
CA ARG A 262 -12.37 1.11 4.75
C ARG A 262 -13.07 2.40 4.34
N ARG A 263 -12.46 3.23 3.49
CA ARG A 263 -13.04 4.50 3.04
C ARG A 263 -14.34 4.29 2.24
N TYR A 264 -14.42 3.25 1.43
CA TYR A 264 -15.59 2.85 0.65
C TYR A 264 -16.83 2.64 1.54
N HIS A 265 -16.64 2.10 2.75
CA HIS A 265 -17.71 1.91 3.72
C HIS A 265 -17.97 3.14 4.60
N GLU A 266 -16.94 3.90 4.94
CA GLU A 266 -17.01 4.96 5.94
C GLU A 266 -17.35 6.35 5.38
N MET A 267 -17.24 6.56 4.06
CA MET A 267 -17.49 7.84 3.41
C MET A 267 -18.78 7.80 2.58
N ALA A 268 -19.69 8.76 2.85
CA ALA A 268 -20.96 8.85 2.12
C ALA A 268 -20.76 9.12 0.62
N ASP A 269 -19.86 10.02 0.27
CA ASP A 269 -19.49 10.37 -1.11
C ASP A 269 -18.05 9.91 -1.39
N TRP A 270 -17.80 8.61 -1.16
CA TRP A 270 -16.48 8.04 -1.35
C TRP A 270 -15.93 8.31 -2.76
N GLN A 271 -14.68 8.74 -2.80
CA GLN A 271 -13.86 8.82 -3.99
C GLN A 271 -12.47 8.25 -3.65
N PRO A 272 -11.86 7.45 -4.54
CA PRO A 272 -10.49 6.99 -4.35
C PRO A 272 -9.54 8.17 -4.15
N ILE A 273 -8.55 8.01 -3.28
CA ILE A 273 -7.44 8.98 -3.24
C ILE A 273 -6.60 8.87 -4.51
N TRP A 274 -6.57 7.71 -5.14
CA TRP A 274 -5.77 7.41 -6.32
C TRP A 274 -6.30 8.12 -7.57
N LEU A 275 -5.46 8.94 -8.19
CA LEU A 275 -5.76 9.64 -9.45
C LEU A 275 -5.17 8.90 -10.65
N SER A 276 -3.92 8.43 -10.52
CA SER A 276 -3.29 7.55 -11.49
C SER A 276 -2.15 6.73 -10.87
N VAL A 277 -1.95 5.55 -11.43
CA VAL A 277 -0.76 4.71 -11.23
C VAL A 277 -0.18 4.45 -12.62
N GLU A 278 0.95 5.07 -12.90
CA GLU A 278 1.66 4.95 -14.17
C GLU A 278 2.86 4.05 -13.96
N MET A 279 2.77 2.85 -14.51
CA MET A 279 3.85 1.87 -14.51
C MET A 279 4.82 2.17 -15.66
N PRO A 280 6.11 1.81 -15.53
CA PRO A 280 7.06 1.90 -16.63
C PRO A 280 6.58 1.12 -17.87
N ALA A 281 7.00 1.54 -19.06
CA ALA A 281 6.55 0.96 -20.34
C ALA A 281 6.86 -0.54 -20.56
N ASN A 282 7.66 -1.16 -19.68
CA ASN A 282 8.00 -2.59 -19.69
C ASN A 282 7.26 -3.39 -18.60
N ALA A 283 6.20 -2.82 -18.00
CA ALA A 283 5.35 -3.47 -17.00
C ALA A 283 4.20 -4.25 -17.62
#